data_AF-A0A497KMZ0-F1
#
_entry.id   AF-A0A497KMZ0-F1
#
_cell.length_a   1.000
_cell.length_b   1.000
_cell.length_c   1.000
_cell.angle_alpha   90.00
_cell.angle_beta   90.00
_cell.angle_gamma   90.00
#
_symmetry.space_group_name_H-M   'P 1'
#
loop_
_entity.id
_entity.type
_entity.pdbx_description
1 polymer ?
#
loop_
_entity_poly.entity_id
_entity_poly.type
_entity_poly.pdbx_seq_one_letter_code
_entity_poly.pdbx_strand_id
1 'polypeptide(L)'
;MCMKLNYYALWKLMTDLIGDLKRRGISIPPQIMNDLRSAKTMVEIAKFDRSNPDVIRRIEEYMNNLESYLLPMARERLGKEYANMLMNKIAEAQKNMTVTEQKPEKRFPVGAPRDKHWIRIKPTEEAPLDLIREISKKSGLKHEIQKDGYVLIYGDKDQIKKFIKRMARRLINDASSVK
;
A
#
# COMPACT_ATOMS: atom_id res chain seq x y z
N MET A 1 24.12 -15.25 0.21
CA MET A 1 23.38 -14.47 1.23
C MET A 1 22.67 -13.33 0.49
N CYS A 2 21.41 -13.53 0.09
CA CYS A 2 20.72 -12.56 -0.77
C CYS A 2 20.14 -11.45 0.13
N MET A 3 20.77 -10.28 0.15
CA MET A 3 20.22 -9.13 0.84
C MET A 3 18.86 -8.79 0.25
N LYS A 4 17.80 -8.80 1.07
CA LYS A 4 16.47 -8.34 0.64
C LYS A 4 16.56 -6.85 0.31
N LEU A 5 16.77 -6.51 -0.95
CA LEU A 5 16.86 -5.14 -1.42
C LEU A 5 15.50 -4.45 -1.22
N ASN A 6 15.49 -3.32 -0.51
CA ASN A 6 14.30 -2.49 -0.39
C ASN A 6 14.13 -1.62 -1.64
N TYR A 7 13.52 -2.18 -2.68
CA TYR A 7 13.30 -1.46 -3.93
C TYR A 7 12.49 -0.17 -3.77
N TYR A 8 11.62 -0.08 -2.76
CA TYR A 8 10.87 1.15 -2.49
C TYR A 8 11.76 2.27 -1.92
N ALA A 9 12.67 1.94 -1.00
CA ALA A 9 13.62 2.92 -0.48
C ALA A 9 14.57 3.41 -1.58
N LEU A 10 15.06 2.49 -2.42
CA LEU A 10 15.90 2.84 -3.58
C LEU A 10 15.16 3.78 -4.54
N TRP A 11 13.93 3.43 -4.90
CA TRP A 11 13.06 4.27 -5.73
C TRP A 11 12.87 5.68 -5.16
N LYS A 12 12.61 5.78 -3.85
CA LYS A 12 12.41 7.06 -3.16
C LYS A 12 13.68 7.92 -3.23
N LEU A 13 14.85 7.32 -3.03
CA LEU A 13 16.12 8.02 -3.14
C LEU A 13 16.41 8.54 -4.55
N MET A 14 16.09 7.75 -5.59
CA MET A 14 16.19 8.22 -6.97
C MET A 14 15.24 9.40 -7.23
N THR A 15 14.05 9.37 -6.63
CA THR A 15 13.08 10.48 -6.71
C THR A 15 13.62 11.74 -6.04
N ASP A 16 14.20 11.61 -4.85
CA ASP A 16 14.79 12.73 -4.10
C ASP A 16 15.99 13.33 -4.88
N LEU A 17 16.85 12.47 -5.44
CA LEU A 17 17.98 12.88 -6.27
C LEU A 17 17.54 13.64 -7.53
N ILE A 18 16.51 13.14 -8.23
CA ILE A 18 15.91 13.86 -9.37
C ILE A 18 15.37 15.23 -8.92
N GLY A 19 14.75 15.31 -7.74
CA GLY A 19 14.27 16.57 -7.16
C GLY A 19 15.40 17.56 -6.94
N ASP A 20 16.50 17.12 -6.35
CA ASP A 20 17.66 17.97 -6.08
C ASP A 20 18.40 18.40 -7.35
N LEU A 21 18.51 17.53 -8.36
CA LEU A 21 19.05 17.90 -9.67
C LEU A 21 18.18 18.97 -10.36
N LYS A 22 16.85 18.82 -10.32
CA LYS A 22 15.92 19.81 -10.87
C LYS A 22 15.99 21.16 -10.16
N ARG A 23 16.16 21.18 -8.83
CA ARG A 23 16.35 22.42 -8.05
C ARG A 23 17.60 23.19 -8.48
N ARG A 24 18.61 22.49 -9.01
CA ARG A 24 19.82 23.09 -9.58
C ARG A 24 19.71 23.43 -11.06
N GLY A 25 18.51 23.36 -11.64
CA GLY A 25 18.25 23.70 -13.04
C GLY A 25 18.65 22.63 -14.05
N ILE A 26 18.95 21.40 -13.60
CA ILE A 26 19.35 20.32 -14.48
C ILE A 26 18.10 19.70 -15.14
N SER A 27 18.09 19.69 -16.47
CA SER A 27 17.04 19.06 -17.25
C SER A 27 17.18 17.54 -17.20
N ILE A 28 16.10 16.85 -16.85
CA ILE A 28 16.05 15.39 -16.77
C ILE A 28 15.33 14.85 -18.02
N PRO A 29 15.94 13.94 -18.78
CA PRO A 29 15.33 13.36 -19.97
C PRO A 29 13.98 12.69 -19.63
N PRO A 30 12.98 12.78 -20.53
CA PRO A 30 11.68 12.15 -20.33
C PRO A 30 11.76 10.64 -20.08
N GLN A 31 12.73 9.95 -20.70
CA GLN A 31 12.96 8.52 -20.54
C GLN A 31 13.26 8.15 -19.08
N ILE A 32 14.11 8.92 -18.40
CA ILE A 32 14.47 8.69 -17.00
C ILE A 32 13.25 8.88 -16.09
N MET A 33 12.41 9.85 -16.39
CA MET A 33 11.15 10.04 -15.66
C MET A 33 10.17 8.87 -15.91
N ASN A 34 10.14 8.33 -17.12
CA ASN A 34 9.32 7.16 -17.45
C ASN A 34 9.82 5.90 -16.74
N ASP A 35 11.13 5.69 -16.69
CA ASP A 35 11.74 4.58 -15.96
C ASP A 35 11.47 4.69 -14.45
N LEU A 36 11.53 5.90 -13.88
CA LEU A 36 11.16 6.15 -12.48
C LEU A 36 9.71 5.78 -12.18
N ARG A 37 8.76 6.15 -13.06
CA ARG A 37 7.34 5.81 -12.91
C ARG A 37 7.10 4.31 -13.08
N SER A 38 7.77 3.69 -14.04
CA SER A 38 7.67 2.26 -14.33
C SER A 38 8.21 1.43 -13.17
N ALA A 39 9.37 1.83 -12.63
CA ALA A 39 9.95 1.26 -11.42
C ALA A 39 8.97 1.33 -10.24
N LYS A 40 8.34 2.48 -10.00
CA LYS A 40 7.33 2.62 -8.93
C LYS A 40 6.22 1.58 -9.08
N THR A 41 5.69 1.45 -10.29
CA THR A 41 4.59 0.53 -10.59
C THR A 41 4.99 -0.92 -10.31
N MET A 42 6.18 -1.33 -10.78
CA MET A 42 6.68 -2.68 -10.53
C MET A 42 6.96 -2.93 -9.05
N VAL A 43 7.48 -1.94 -8.32
CA VAL A 43 7.67 -2.03 -6.86
C VAL A 43 6.34 -2.21 -6.13
N GLU A 44 5.28 -1.50 -6.53
CA GLU A 44 3.95 -1.71 -5.97
C GLU A 44 3.43 -3.12 -6.30
N ILE A 45 3.60 -3.62 -7.53
CA ILE A 45 3.22 -4.99 -7.91
C ILE A 45 3.98 -6.01 -7.04
N ALA A 46 5.29 -5.84 -6.87
CA ALA A 46 6.13 -6.70 -6.05
C ALA A 46 5.71 -6.68 -4.57
N LYS A 47 5.07 -5.63 -4.04
CA LYS A 47 4.50 -5.66 -2.69
C LYS A 47 3.36 -6.69 -2.55
N PHE A 48 2.61 -6.94 -3.63
CA PHE A 48 1.49 -7.88 -3.64
C PHE A 48 1.91 -9.29 -4.07
N ASP A 49 2.82 -9.40 -5.03
CA ASP A 49 3.35 -10.66 -5.54
C ASP A 49 4.89 -10.65 -5.50
N ARG A 50 5.45 -10.96 -4.33
CA ARG A 50 6.90 -10.92 -4.07
C ARG A 50 7.68 -12.05 -4.75
N SER A 51 6.98 -13.03 -5.32
CA SER A 51 7.59 -14.28 -5.80
C SER A 51 7.74 -14.32 -7.32
N ASN A 52 7.26 -13.30 -8.03
CA ASN A 52 7.34 -13.24 -9.48
C ASN A 52 8.73 -12.76 -9.94
N PRO A 53 9.58 -13.64 -10.52
CA PRO A 53 10.94 -13.28 -10.90
C PRO A 53 10.99 -12.25 -12.04
N ASP A 54 9.98 -12.20 -12.91
CA ASP A 54 9.91 -11.21 -13.99
C ASP A 54 9.69 -9.80 -13.46
N VAL A 55 8.89 -9.66 -12.39
CA VAL A 55 8.66 -8.36 -11.75
C VAL A 55 9.96 -7.86 -11.12
N ILE A 56 10.71 -8.73 -10.44
CA ILE A 56 11.99 -8.39 -9.82
C ILE A 56 13.00 -7.97 -10.89
N ARG A 57 13.16 -8.75 -11.95
CA ARG A 57 14.07 -8.45 -13.06
C ARG A 57 13.77 -7.08 -13.68
N ARG A 58 12.49 -6.76 -13.91
CA ARG A 58 12.09 -5.45 -14.45
C ARG A 58 12.39 -4.30 -13.49
N ILE A 59 12.20 -4.50 -12.18
CA ILE A 59 12.59 -3.47 -11.19
C ILE A 59 14.09 -3.21 -11.29
N GLU A 60 14.91 -4.25 -11.30
CA GLU A 60 16.37 -4.14 -11.40
C GLU A 60 16.78 -3.43 -12.71
N GLU A 61 16.16 -3.76 -13.84
CA GLU A 61 16.41 -3.08 -15.12
C GLU A 61 16.13 -1.58 -15.06
N TYR A 62 14.96 -1.18 -14.56
CA TYR A 62 14.63 0.24 -14.43
C TYR A 62 15.56 0.95 -13.43
N MET A 63 15.89 0.30 -12.31
CA MET A 63 16.81 0.88 -11.32
C MET A 63 18.21 1.06 -11.90
N ASN A 64 18.74 0.06 -12.62
CA ASN A 64 20.04 0.14 -13.28
C ASN A 64 20.11 1.29 -14.30
N ASN A 65 19.03 1.52 -15.06
CA ASN A 65 18.96 2.65 -15.99
C ASN A 65 18.98 3.99 -15.26
N LEU A 66 18.22 4.11 -14.16
CA LEU A 66 18.20 5.30 -13.30
C LEU A 66 19.58 5.54 -12.68
N GLU A 67 20.22 4.52 -12.13
CA GLU A 67 21.55 4.60 -11.52
C GLU A 67 22.61 5.04 -12.52
N SER A 68 22.62 4.43 -13.70
CA SER A 68 23.57 4.72 -14.77
C SER A 68 23.51 6.17 -15.23
N TYR A 69 22.34 6.80 -15.15
CA TYR A 69 22.15 8.20 -15.51
C TYR A 69 22.37 9.16 -14.34
N LEU A 70 21.76 8.87 -13.19
CA LEU A 70 21.69 9.79 -12.06
C LEU A 70 22.96 9.79 -11.22
N LEU A 71 23.65 8.67 -11.04
CA LEU A 71 24.86 8.61 -10.20
C LEU A 71 26.03 9.40 -10.78
N PRO A 72 26.35 9.33 -12.09
CA PRO A 72 27.38 10.18 -12.67
C PRO A 72 27.04 11.66 -12.53
N MET A 73 25.78 12.03 -12.83
CA MET A 73 25.30 13.42 -12.70
C MET A 73 25.35 13.92 -11.26
N ALA A 74 24.97 13.09 -10.29
CA ALA A 74 25.06 13.42 -8.88
C ALA A 74 26.52 13.68 -8.45
N ARG A 75 27.46 12.82 -8.87
CA ARG A 75 28.88 12.99 -8.55
C ARG A 75 29.45 14.28 -9.15
N GLU A 76 29.11 14.59 -10.39
CA GLU A 76 29.58 15.79 -11.09
C GLU A 76 28.98 17.08 -10.53
N ARG A 77 27.67 17.08 -10.23
CA ARG A 77 26.91 18.32 -9.94
C ARG A 77 26.58 18.54 -8.47
N LEU A 78 26.55 17.49 -7.66
CA LEU A 78 26.22 17.52 -6.22
C LEU A 78 27.42 17.14 -5.35
N GLY A 79 28.49 16.61 -5.95
CA GLY A 79 29.71 16.23 -5.25
C GLY A 79 29.69 14.79 -4.73
N LYS A 80 30.90 14.24 -4.52
CA LYS A 80 31.12 12.85 -4.11
C LYS A 80 30.55 12.54 -2.72
N GLU A 81 30.54 13.52 -1.82
CA GLU A 81 30.00 13.40 -0.46
C GLU A 81 28.49 13.15 -0.46
N TYR A 82 27.76 13.83 -1.35
CA TYR A 82 26.31 13.65 -1.48
C TYR A 82 25.97 12.24 -1.99
N ALA A 83 26.74 11.72 -2.96
CA ALA A 83 26.59 10.36 -3.45
C ALA A 83 26.89 9.30 -2.36
N ASN A 84 27.92 9.53 -1.53
CA ASN A 84 28.24 8.64 -0.41
C ASN A 84 27.15 8.67 0.68
N MET A 85 26.59 9.83 0.99
CA MET A 85 25.46 9.95 1.91
C MET A 85 24.23 9.18 1.41
N LEU A 86 23.95 9.24 0.11
CA LEU A 86 22.89 8.46 -0.54
C LEU A 86 23.11 6.95 -0.36
N MET A 87 24.33 6.46 -0.61
CA MET A 87 24.68 5.05 -0.41
C MET A 87 24.54 4.61 1.05
N ASN A 88 24.93 5.47 2.00
CA ASN A 88 24.73 5.19 3.42
C ASN A 88 23.25 5.11 3.79
N LYS A 89 22.39 6.00 3.25
CA LYS A 89 20.93 5.92 3.47
C LYS A 89 20.32 4.63 2.91
N ILE A 90 20.84 4.11 1.79
CA ILE A 90 20.43 2.80 1.26
C ILE A 90 20.81 1.70 2.24
N ALA A 91 22.06 1.68 2.68
CA ALA A 91 22.58 0.67 3.60
C ALA A 91 21.83 0.68 4.95
N GLU A 92 21.55 1.86 5.50
CA GLU A 92 20.73 2.01 6.70
C GLU A 92 19.29 1.55 6.50
N ALA A 93 18.65 1.93 5.39
CA ALA A 93 17.29 1.50 5.08
C ALA A 93 17.17 -0.02 4.88
N GLN A 94 18.22 -0.67 4.38
CA GLN A 94 18.31 -2.12 4.27
C GLN A 94 18.53 -2.79 5.63
N LYS A 95 19.37 -2.20 6.50
CA LYS A 95 19.65 -2.71 7.85
C LYS A 95 18.45 -2.62 8.80
N ASN A 96 17.65 -1.56 8.70
CA ASN A 96 16.50 -1.31 9.56
C ASN A 96 15.24 -2.10 9.18
N MET A 97 15.28 -2.90 8.11
CA MET A 97 14.10 -3.52 7.51
C MET A 97 13.71 -4.89 8.08
N THR A 98 14.41 -5.40 9.10
CA THR A 98 13.90 -6.54 9.87
C THR A 98 12.63 -6.21 10.68
N VAL A 99 12.22 -4.94 10.79
CA VAL A 99 11.16 -4.53 11.75
C VAL A 99 9.95 -3.81 11.14
N THR A 100 10.02 -3.26 9.91
CA THR A 100 8.86 -2.49 9.40
C THR A 100 7.99 -3.32 8.46
N GLU A 101 7.07 -4.08 9.05
CA GLU A 101 5.83 -4.47 8.36
C GLU A 101 5.11 -3.19 7.94
N GLN A 102 5.20 -2.85 6.65
CA GLN A 102 4.45 -1.72 6.10
C GLN A 102 2.97 -1.99 6.31
N LYS A 103 2.31 -1.17 7.15
CA LYS A 103 0.85 -1.18 7.30
C LYS A 103 0.21 -1.18 5.90
N PRO A 104 -0.73 -2.09 5.61
CA PRO A 104 -1.41 -2.07 4.33
C PRO A 104 -2.14 -0.74 4.18
N GLU A 105 -1.70 0.08 3.21
CA GLU A 105 -2.42 1.29 2.82
C GLU A 105 -3.86 0.93 2.43
N LYS A 106 -4.78 1.89 2.64
CA LYS A 106 -6.23 1.75 2.44
C LYS A 106 -6.53 1.22 1.03
N ARG A 107 -6.70 -0.10 0.93
CA ARG A 107 -7.01 -0.81 -0.31
C ARG A 107 -8.42 -0.45 -0.79
N PHE A 108 -8.58 -0.24 -2.09
CA PHE A 108 -9.90 -0.34 -2.72
C PHE A 108 -10.42 -1.77 -2.53
N PRO A 109 -11.69 -1.96 -2.14
CA PRO A 109 -12.22 -3.29 -1.86
C PRO A 109 -12.35 -4.09 -3.18
N VAL A 110 -11.38 -4.96 -3.43
CA VAL A 110 -11.45 -5.97 -4.50
C VAL A 110 -12.24 -7.16 -3.96
N GLY A 111 -13.27 -7.61 -4.68
CA GLY A 111 -14.09 -8.78 -4.30
C GLY A 111 -15.53 -8.46 -3.87
N ALA A 112 -15.96 -7.21 -3.94
CA ALA A 112 -17.37 -6.89 -3.73
C ALA A 112 -18.21 -7.28 -4.97
N PRO A 113 -19.35 -7.97 -4.81
CA PRO A 113 -20.21 -8.33 -5.93
C PRO A 113 -20.68 -7.08 -6.68
N ARG A 114 -20.49 -7.03 -8.00
CA ARG A 114 -20.87 -5.88 -8.84
C ARG A 114 -22.38 -5.79 -9.07
N ASP A 115 -23.08 -6.92 -8.92
CA ASP A 115 -24.51 -7.12 -9.12
C ASP A 115 -25.34 -6.96 -7.83
N LYS A 116 -24.69 -6.86 -6.66
CA LYS A 116 -25.37 -6.79 -5.36
C LYS A 116 -24.99 -5.54 -4.60
N HIS A 117 -25.88 -5.12 -3.72
CA HIS A 117 -25.54 -4.09 -2.77
C HIS A 117 -24.63 -4.70 -1.71
N TRP A 118 -23.68 -3.93 -1.20
CA TRP A 118 -22.75 -4.41 -0.19
C TRP A 118 -22.28 -3.27 0.73
N ILE A 119 -21.80 -3.66 1.90
CA ILE A 119 -21.20 -2.80 2.91
C ILE A 119 -20.00 -3.50 3.50
N ARG A 120 -18.97 -2.71 3.83
CA ARG A 120 -17.77 -3.20 4.49
C ARG A 120 -17.68 -2.61 5.88
N ILE A 121 -17.56 -3.46 6.89
CA ILE A 121 -17.56 -3.05 8.29
C ILE A 121 -16.28 -3.57 8.94
N LYS A 122 -15.61 -2.69 9.69
CA LYS A 122 -14.49 -3.09 10.52
C LYS A 122 -15.06 -3.53 11.88
N PRO A 123 -14.77 -4.76 12.34
CA PRO A 123 -15.10 -5.15 13.70
C PRO A 123 -14.40 -4.21 14.70
N THR A 124 -15.16 -3.71 15.66
CA THR A 124 -14.68 -2.88 16.78
C THR A 124 -15.13 -3.52 18.10
N GLU A 125 -14.64 -3.02 19.24
CA GLU A 125 -15.10 -3.51 20.56
C GLU A 125 -16.62 -3.32 20.74
N GLU A 126 -17.16 -2.21 20.24
CA GLU A 126 -18.60 -1.91 20.24
C GLU A 126 -19.40 -2.72 19.19
N ALA A 127 -18.72 -3.25 18.18
CA ALA A 127 -19.32 -4.05 17.10
C ALA A 127 -18.46 -5.30 16.82
N PRO A 128 -18.46 -6.28 17.74
CA PRO A 128 -17.63 -7.47 17.60
C PRO A 128 -18.09 -8.30 16.40
N LEU A 129 -17.17 -9.11 15.87
CA LEU A 129 -17.41 -9.92 14.68
C LEU A 129 -18.64 -10.83 14.84
N ASP A 130 -18.85 -11.38 16.03
CA ASP A 130 -19.99 -12.27 16.31
C ASP A 130 -21.34 -11.54 16.23
N LEU A 131 -21.39 -10.29 16.70
CA LEU A 131 -22.56 -9.43 16.58
C LEU A 131 -22.89 -9.15 15.12
N ILE A 132 -21.87 -8.81 14.33
CA ILE A 132 -22.00 -8.55 12.89
C ILE A 132 -22.52 -9.80 12.17
N ARG A 133 -22.00 -10.99 12.50
CA ARG A 133 -22.44 -12.27 11.92
C ARG A 133 -23.88 -12.61 12.31
N GLU A 134 -24.26 -12.40 13.57
CA GLU A 134 -25.62 -12.65 14.07
C GLU A 134 -26.65 -11.79 13.31
N ILE A 135 -26.39 -10.49 13.20
CA ILE A 135 -27.31 -9.54 12.56
C ILE A 135 -27.35 -9.75 11.04
N SER A 136 -26.23 -10.12 10.43
CA SER A 136 -26.17 -10.48 9.00
C SER A 136 -27.06 -11.68 8.69
N LYS A 137 -26.92 -12.78 9.46
CA LYS A 137 -27.77 -13.98 9.34
C LYS A 137 -29.25 -13.65 9.55
N LYS A 138 -29.58 -12.89 10.60
CA LYS A 138 -30.96 -12.46 10.89
C LYS A 138 -31.58 -11.57 9.80
N SER A 139 -30.74 -10.93 8.98
CA SER A 139 -31.18 -10.05 7.88
C SER A 139 -31.17 -10.77 6.52
N GLY A 140 -30.81 -12.07 6.49
CA GLY A 140 -30.70 -12.84 5.25
C GLY A 140 -29.50 -12.46 4.38
N LEU A 141 -28.51 -11.73 4.93
CA LEU A 141 -27.34 -11.28 4.21
C LEU A 141 -26.22 -12.31 4.25
N LYS A 142 -25.45 -12.38 3.16
CA LYS A 142 -24.21 -13.16 3.13
C LYS A 142 -23.07 -12.30 3.65
N HIS A 143 -22.13 -12.92 4.36
CA HIS A 143 -20.95 -12.24 4.89
C HIS A 143 -19.67 -13.02 4.56
N GLU A 144 -18.60 -12.30 4.30
CA GLU A 144 -17.26 -12.83 4.03
C GLU A 144 -16.22 -12.03 4.81
N ILE A 145 -15.25 -12.72 5.41
CA ILE A 145 -14.16 -12.08 6.15
C ILE A 145 -13.00 -11.88 5.17
N GLN A 146 -12.62 -10.63 4.94
CA GLN A 146 -11.53 -10.26 4.06
C GLN A 146 -10.17 -10.40 4.77
N LYS A 147 -9.11 -10.65 4.00
CA LYS A 147 -7.72 -10.78 4.49
C LYS A 147 -7.21 -9.53 5.24
N ASP A 148 -7.86 -8.39 5.09
CA ASP A 148 -7.55 -7.12 5.76
C ASP A 148 -8.31 -6.93 7.10
N GLY A 149 -9.03 -7.96 7.56
CA GLY A 149 -9.77 -7.96 8.83
C GLY A 149 -11.14 -7.30 8.77
N TYR A 150 -11.58 -6.85 7.59
CA TYR A 150 -12.92 -6.31 7.40
C TYR A 150 -13.94 -7.42 7.09
N VAL A 151 -15.20 -7.18 7.46
CA VAL A 151 -16.33 -8.03 7.09
C VAL A 151 -17.05 -7.38 5.92
N LEU A 152 -17.11 -8.10 4.79
CA LEU A 152 -17.91 -7.74 3.64
C LEU A 152 -19.29 -8.37 3.78
N ILE A 153 -20.34 -7.56 3.75
CA ILE A 153 -21.73 -8.00 3.84
C ILE A 153 -22.43 -7.61 2.55
N TYR A 154 -23.10 -8.56 1.90
CA TYR A 154 -23.72 -8.34 0.59
C TYR A 154 -25.07 -9.06 0.44
N GLY A 155 -25.95 -8.46 -0.37
CA GLY A 155 -27.30 -8.93 -0.63
C GLY A 155 -28.15 -7.85 -1.30
N ASP A 156 -29.47 -7.91 -1.08
CA ASP A 156 -30.38 -6.94 -1.66
C ASP A 156 -30.36 -5.61 -0.90
N LYS A 157 -30.69 -4.53 -1.61
CA LYS A 157 -30.70 -3.16 -1.06
C LYS A 157 -31.50 -3.04 0.23
N ASP A 158 -32.67 -3.69 0.28
CA ASP A 158 -33.56 -3.63 1.45
C ASP A 158 -33.05 -4.44 2.63
N GLN A 159 -32.38 -5.56 2.38
CA GLN A 159 -31.73 -6.35 3.43
C GLN A 159 -30.58 -5.56 4.08
N ILE A 160 -29.80 -4.84 3.27
CA ILE A 160 -28.73 -3.97 3.75
C ILE A 160 -29.26 -2.80 4.57
N LYS A 161 -30.32 -2.13 4.11
CA LYS A 161 -30.96 -1.07 4.90
C LYS A 161 -31.48 -1.60 6.25
N LYS A 162 -32.10 -2.78 6.26
CA LYS A 162 -32.55 -3.44 7.50
C LYS A 162 -31.38 -3.76 8.43
N PHE A 163 -30.27 -4.23 7.89
CA PHE A 163 -29.05 -4.51 8.64
C PHE A 163 -28.48 -3.24 9.28
N ILE A 164 -28.30 -2.16 8.52
CA ILE A 164 -27.79 -0.87 9.03
C ILE A 164 -28.71 -0.33 10.14
N LYS A 165 -30.03 -0.38 9.94
CA LYS A 165 -31.00 0.07 10.95
C LYS A 165 -30.98 -0.78 12.22
N ARG A 166 -30.60 -2.06 12.14
CA ARG A 166 -30.47 -2.95 13.31
C ARG A 166 -29.15 -2.72 14.05
N MET A 167 -28.05 -2.56 13.32
CA MET A 167 -26.74 -2.20 13.88
C MET A 167 -26.81 -0.88 14.63
N ALA A 168 -27.36 0.18 14.00
CA ALA A 168 -27.49 1.49 14.63
C ALA A 168 -28.33 1.45 15.92
N ARG A 169 -29.43 0.68 15.94
CA ARG A 169 -30.25 0.52 17.14
C ARG A 169 -29.52 -0.18 18.28
N ARG A 170 -28.70 -1.20 17.99
CA ARG A 170 -27.91 -1.87 19.04
C ARG A 170 -26.81 -0.96 19.59
N LEU A 171 -26.08 -0.28 18.72
CA LEU A 171 -25.04 0.70 19.13
C LEU A 171 -25.62 1.84 19.99
N ILE A 172 -26.82 2.34 19.66
CA ILE A 172 -27.50 3.37 20.46
C ILE A 172 -27.99 2.81 21.81
N ASN A 173 -28.53 1.59 21.84
CA ASN A 173 -29.04 0.98 23.07
C ASN A 173 -27.93 0.58 24.05
N ASP A 174 -26.79 0.10 23.55
CA ASP A 174 -25.63 -0.24 24.38
C ASP A 174 -25.00 1.02 25.00
N ALA A 175 -25.02 2.16 24.29
CA ALA A 175 -24.59 3.46 24.83
C ALA A 175 -25.52 4.01 25.94
N SER A 176 -26.80 3.62 25.94
CA SER A 176 -27.76 4.00 26.99
C SER A 176 -27.77 3.07 28.21
N SER A 177 -27.09 1.92 28.14
CA SER A 177 -27.03 0.95 29.25
C SER A 177 -25.78 1.12 30.15
N VAL A 178 -24.97 2.14 29.90
CA VAL A 178 -23.77 2.53 30.68
C VAL A 178 -24.03 3.79 31.52
N LYS A 179 -25.28 4.02 31.94
CA LYS A 179 -25.62 5.06 32.94
C LYS A 179 -26.08 4.43 34.25
#